data_AF-A0A956FY78-F1
#
_entry.id   AF-A0A956FY78-F1
#
_cell.length_a   1.000
_cell.length_b   1.000
_cell.length_c   1.000
_cell.angle_alpha   90.00
_cell.angle_beta   90.00
_cell.angle_gamma   90.00
#
_symmetry.space_group_name_H-M   'P 1'
#
loop_
_entity.id
_entity.type
_entity.pdbx_description
1 polymer ?
#
loop_
_entity_poly.entity_id
_entity_poly.type
_entity_poly.pdbx_seq_one_letter_code
_entity_poly.pdbx_strand_id
1 'polypeptide(L)'
;AREAAEFDSWRIDRLEALLRLGEGDLDEALRLAHRSHTHATTSGRPASTYVLALVLDRSGSIAAARSLLSKLRIRDARTLGGLESLLPLRERIYLMALDQEARGHRAGAYALWQAYLELEGVEAPEREQVRRRLEELRPGPTFAGE
;
A
#
# COMPACT_ATOMS: atom_id res chain seq x y z
N ALA A 1 -21.28 -21.43 -14.73
CA ALA A 1 -21.82 -20.61 -13.61
C ALA A 1 -20.92 -20.69 -12.37
N ARG A 2 -20.57 -21.89 -11.87
CA ARG A 2 -19.70 -22.07 -10.69
C ARG A 2 -18.26 -21.57 -10.90
N GLU A 3 -17.66 -21.84 -12.06
CA GLU A 3 -16.31 -21.36 -12.40
C GLU A 3 -16.23 -19.82 -12.52
N ALA A 4 -17.24 -19.16 -13.08
CA ALA A 4 -17.27 -17.70 -13.17
C ALA A 4 -17.37 -17.02 -11.79
N ALA A 5 -18.12 -17.63 -10.86
CA ALA A 5 -18.25 -17.13 -9.49
C ALA A 5 -16.95 -17.27 -8.67
N GLU A 6 -16.19 -18.35 -8.87
CA GLU A 6 -14.83 -18.48 -8.32
C GLU A 6 -13.84 -17.51 -8.99
N PHE A 7 -14.05 -17.17 -10.27
CA PHE A 7 -13.18 -16.27 -11.03
C PHE A 7 -13.23 -14.81 -10.57
N ASP A 8 -14.29 -14.41 -9.85
CA ASP A 8 -14.50 -13.05 -9.33
C ASP A 8 -14.40 -12.94 -7.80
N SER A 9 -14.39 -14.05 -7.07
CA SER A 9 -14.33 -14.04 -5.60
C SER A 9 -13.12 -13.29 -5.05
N TRP A 10 -11.96 -13.45 -5.70
CA TRP A 10 -10.74 -12.73 -5.29
C TRP A 10 -10.83 -11.21 -5.49
N ARG A 11 -11.66 -10.73 -6.44
CA ARG A 11 -11.91 -9.29 -6.61
C ARG A 11 -12.79 -8.77 -5.48
N ILE A 12 -13.81 -9.54 -5.09
CA ILE A 12 -14.68 -9.23 -3.95
C ILE A 12 -13.85 -9.20 -2.67
N ASP A 13 -13.03 -10.23 -2.43
CA ASP A 13 -12.12 -10.28 -1.28
C ASP A 13 -11.20 -9.06 -1.21
N ARG A 14 -10.71 -8.59 -2.36
CA ARG A 14 -9.86 -7.40 -2.43
C ARG A 14 -10.61 -6.14 -2.01
N LEU A 15 -11.83 -5.96 -2.52
CA LEU A 15 -12.66 -4.80 -2.18
C LEU A 15 -13.05 -4.85 -0.71
N GLU A 16 -13.44 -6.02 -0.20
CA GLU A 16 -13.80 -6.21 1.19
C GLU A 16 -12.59 -5.97 2.11
N ALA A 17 -11.38 -6.40 1.72
CA ALA A 17 -10.15 -6.10 2.46
C ALA A 17 -9.92 -4.59 2.61
N LEU A 18 -10.19 -3.79 1.57
CA LEU A 18 -10.08 -2.33 1.64
C LEU A 18 -11.14 -1.70 2.55
N LEU A 19 -12.36 -2.24 2.56
CA LEU A 19 -13.43 -1.80 3.46
C LEU A 19 -13.05 -2.09 4.92
N ARG A 20 -12.62 -3.32 5.23
CA ARG A 20 -12.18 -3.72 6.58
C ARG A 20 -10.99 -2.90 7.05
N LEU A 21 -10.04 -2.61 6.16
CA LEU A 21 -8.93 -1.71 6.46
C LEU A 21 -9.43 -0.32 6.88
N GLY A 22 -10.42 0.23 6.17
CA GLY A 22 -11.03 1.53 6.51
C GLY A 22 -11.79 1.53 7.83
N GLU A 23 -12.40 0.39 8.19
CA GLU A 23 -13.06 0.17 9.49
C GLU A 23 -12.08 -0.06 10.65
N GLY A 24 -10.80 -0.28 10.35
CA GLY A 24 -9.76 -0.59 11.34
C GLY A 24 -9.71 -2.07 11.75
N ASP A 25 -10.47 -2.95 11.10
CA ASP A 25 -10.41 -4.40 11.29
C ASP A 25 -9.24 -4.98 10.49
N LEU A 26 -8.03 -4.81 11.04
CA LEU A 26 -6.78 -5.19 10.38
C LEU A 26 -6.63 -6.71 10.23
N ASP A 27 -7.16 -7.50 11.17
CA ASP A 27 -7.08 -8.96 11.13
C ASP A 27 -7.89 -9.51 9.97
N GLU A 28 -9.14 -9.07 9.82
CA GLU A 28 -10.00 -9.50 8.72
C GLU A 28 -9.53 -8.94 7.39
N ALA A 29 -9.08 -7.68 7.35
CA ALA A 29 -8.47 -7.09 6.17
C ALA A 29 -7.28 -7.93 5.68
N LEU A 30 -6.42 -8.38 6.59
CA LEU A 30 -5.24 -9.16 6.26
C LEU A 30 -5.63 -10.54 5.72
N ARG A 31 -6.59 -11.20 6.37
CA ARG A 31 -7.11 -12.50 5.94
C ARG A 31 -7.67 -12.43 4.51
N LEU A 32 -8.50 -11.42 4.22
CA LEU A 32 -9.11 -11.20 2.92
C LEU A 32 -8.09 -10.80 1.85
N ALA A 33 -7.14 -9.91 2.17
CA ALA A 33 -6.09 -9.51 1.24
C ALA A 33 -5.19 -10.69 0.87
N HIS A 34 -4.86 -11.58 1.83
CA HIS A 34 -4.12 -12.80 1.57
C HIS A 34 -4.88 -13.78 0.67
N ARG A 35 -6.18 -13.97 0.93
CA ARG A 35 -7.05 -14.84 0.12
C ARG A 35 -7.17 -14.30 -1.30
N SER A 36 -7.44 -13.01 -1.45
CA SER A 36 -7.46 -12.32 -2.75
C SER A 36 -6.14 -12.51 -3.49
N HIS A 37 -5.01 -12.24 -2.84
CA HIS A 37 -3.70 -12.39 -3.45
C HIS A 37 -3.50 -13.83 -3.91
N THR A 38 -3.70 -14.82 -3.05
CA THR A 38 -3.51 -16.25 -3.35
C THR A 38 -4.29 -16.70 -4.58
N HIS A 39 -5.56 -16.33 -4.67
CA HIS A 39 -6.46 -16.77 -5.75
C HIS A 39 -6.47 -15.86 -6.99
N ALA A 40 -5.82 -14.69 -6.95
CA ALA A 40 -5.80 -13.78 -8.08
C ALA A 40 -5.13 -14.41 -9.32
N THR A 41 -5.76 -14.25 -10.48
CA THR A 41 -5.15 -14.61 -11.77
C THR A 41 -3.92 -13.74 -12.06
N THR A 42 -3.14 -14.07 -13.09
CA THR A 42 -1.94 -13.31 -13.47
C THR A 42 -2.22 -11.82 -13.70
N SER A 43 -3.35 -11.46 -14.31
CA SER A 43 -3.74 -10.07 -14.54
C SER A 43 -4.27 -9.36 -13.29
N GLY A 44 -4.83 -10.11 -12.35
CA GLY A 44 -5.31 -9.60 -11.06
C GLY A 44 -4.22 -9.47 -9.99
N ARG A 45 -3.16 -10.26 -10.13
CA ARG A 45 -2.09 -10.40 -9.14
C ARG A 45 -1.46 -9.06 -8.75
N PRO A 46 -1.11 -8.14 -9.68
CA PRO A 46 -0.50 -6.86 -9.29
C PRO A 46 -1.37 -6.07 -8.32
N ALA A 47 -2.67 -5.97 -8.60
CA ALA A 47 -3.61 -5.21 -7.78
C ALA A 47 -3.81 -5.85 -6.39
N SER A 48 -3.94 -7.18 -6.32
CA SER A 48 -4.03 -7.86 -5.02
C SER A 48 -2.71 -7.82 -4.24
N THR A 49 -1.56 -7.77 -4.92
CA THR A 49 -0.25 -7.54 -4.27
C THR A 49 -0.18 -6.16 -3.62
N TYR A 50 -0.64 -5.11 -4.31
CA TYR A 50 -0.68 -3.76 -3.74
C TYR A 50 -1.57 -3.68 -2.50
N VAL A 51 -2.76 -4.28 -2.55
CA VAL A 51 -3.68 -4.31 -1.40
C VAL A 51 -3.10 -5.12 -0.24
N LEU A 52 -2.52 -6.29 -0.50
CA LEU A 52 -1.86 -7.08 0.54
C LEU A 52 -0.68 -6.33 1.16
N ALA A 53 0.14 -5.66 0.36
CA ALA A 53 1.24 -4.86 0.88
C ALA A 53 0.76 -3.71 1.77
N LEU A 54 -0.29 -2.99 1.35
CA LEU A 54 -0.90 -1.94 2.16
C LEU A 54 -1.37 -2.49 3.51
N VAL A 55 -2.13 -3.58 3.51
CA VAL A 55 -2.67 -4.15 4.75
C VAL A 55 -1.56 -4.71 5.65
N LEU A 56 -0.55 -5.38 5.09
CA LEU A 56 0.62 -5.82 5.85
C LEU A 56 1.32 -4.66 6.55
N ASP A 57 1.52 -3.56 5.84
CA ASP A 57 2.19 -2.37 6.38
C ASP A 57 1.38 -1.72 7.50
N ARG A 58 0.05 -1.60 7.32
CA ARG A 58 -0.90 -1.10 8.32
C ARG A 58 -1.02 -2.00 9.54
N SER A 59 -0.81 -3.30 9.36
CA SER A 59 -0.75 -4.30 10.44
C SER A 59 0.63 -4.37 11.13
N GLY A 60 1.56 -3.46 10.81
CA GLY A 60 2.89 -3.39 11.41
C GLY A 60 3.95 -4.29 10.76
N SER A 61 3.60 -5.06 9.73
CA SER A 61 4.50 -5.94 8.99
C SER A 61 5.24 -5.20 7.85
N ILE A 62 5.93 -4.11 8.20
CA ILE A 62 6.54 -3.15 7.26
C ILE A 62 7.55 -3.83 6.31
N ALA A 63 8.45 -4.65 6.85
CA ALA A 63 9.46 -5.35 6.05
C ALA A 63 8.83 -6.31 5.02
N ALA A 64 7.75 -7.00 5.40
CA ALA A 64 7.03 -7.90 4.52
C ALA A 64 6.33 -7.13 3.39
N ALA A 65 5.67 -6.01 3.72
CA ALA A 65 5.04 -5.14 2.73
C ALA A 65 6.05 -4.62 1.69
N ARG A 66 7.19 -4.11 2.15
CA ARG A 66 8.27 -3.63 1.26
C ARG A 66 8.86 -4.73 0.40
N SER A 67 9.12 -5.90 0.98
CA SER A 67 9.61 -7.07 0.25
C SER A 67 8.61 -7.54 -0.81
N LEU A 68 7.32 -7.47 -0.52
CA LEU A 68 6.27 -7.85 -1.45
C LEU A 68 6.18 -6.89 -2.63
N LEU A 69 6.27 -5.58 -2.37
CA LEU A 69 6.24 -4.55 -3.43
C LEU A 69 7.51 -4.54 -4.28
N SER A 70 8.69 -4.77 -3.70
CA SER A 70 9.94 -4.81 -4.47
C SER A 70 10.00 -5.97 -5.48
N LYS A 71 9.21 -7.02 -5.26
CA LYS A 71 9.04 -8.13 -6.21
C LYS A 71 8.18 -7.77 -7.41
N LEU A 72 7.41 -6.68 -7.37
CA LEU A 72 6.67 -6.17 -8.53
C LEU A 72 7.67 -5.52 -9.50
N ARG A 73 8.20 -6.34 -10.43
CA ARG A 73 9.22 -5.96 -11.43
C ARG A 73 8.86 -4.72 -12.26
N ILE A 74 7.58 -4.46 -12.48
CA ILE A 74 7.10 -3.32 -13.26
C ILE A 74 6.08 -2.54 -12.43
N ARG A 75 6.22 -1.22 -12.39
CA ARG A 75 5.17 -0.34 -11.89
C ARG A 75 4.01 -0.39 -12.87
N ASP A 76 2.95 -1.10 -12.51
CA ASP A 76 1.71 -1.02 -13.26
C ASP A 76 0.95 0.23 -12.81
N ALA A 77 1.26 1.36 -13.44
CA ALA A 77 0.62 2.65 -13.16
C ALA A 77 -0.89 2.61 -13.39
N ARG A 78 -1.38 1.78 -14.32
CA ARG A 78 -2.82 1.61 -14.56
C ARG A 78 -3.47 0.87 -13.39
N THR A 79 -2.86 -0.20 -12.92
CA THR A 79 -3.35 -0.92 -11.72
C THR A 79 -3.33 -0.02 -10.50
N LEU A 80 -2.23 0.71 -10.27
CA LEU A 80 -2.12 1.61 -9.13
C LEU A 80 -3.18 2.72 -9.22
N GLY A 81 -3.33 3.38 -10.37
CA GLY A 81 -4.37 4.40 -10.57
C GLY A 81 -5.80 3.87 -10.41
N GLY A 82 -6.05 2.60 -10.75
CA GLY A 82 -7.35 1.94 -10.51
C GLY A 82 -7.62 1.61 -9.04
N LEU A 83 -6.57 1.38 -8.22
CA LEU A 83 -6.72 1.25 -6.77
C LEU A 83 -6.87 2.61 -6.10
N GLU A 84 -6.12 3.61 -6.57
CA GLU A 84 -6.16 4.98 -6.09
C GLU A 84 -7.56 5.60 -6.18
N SER A 85 -8.38 5.21 -7.15
CA SER A 85 -9.77 5.68 -7.28
C SER A 85 -10.75 5.02 -6.32
N LEU A 86 -10.37 3.90 -5.70
CA LEU A 86 -11.18 3.15 -4.74
C LEU A 86 -10.84 3.51 -3.28
N LEU A 87 -9.69 4.14 -3.06
CA LEU A 87 -9.19 4.47 -1.73
C LEU A 87 -9.59 5.89 -1.32
N PRO A 88 -9.90 6.10 -0.03
CA PRO A 88 -9.86 7.43 0.56
C PRO A 88 -8.51 8.12 0.32
N LEU A 89 -8.50 9.45 0.28
CA LEU A 89 -7.30 10.25 -0.01
C LEU A 89 -6.09 9.86 0.88
N ARG A 90 -6.35 9.61 2.15
CA ARG A 90 -5.31 9.24 3.13
C ARG A 90 -4.62 7.93 2.72
N GLU A 91 -5.37 6.89 2.46
CA GLU A 91 -4.90 5.56 2.09
C GLU A 91 -4.27 5.57 0.69
N ARG A 92 -4.75 6.47 -0.19
CA ARG A 92 -4.13 6.74 -1.49
C ARG A 92 -2.71 7.27 -1.32
N ILE A 93 -2.52 8.35 -0.55
CA ILE A 93 -1.19 8.94 -0.32
C ILE A 93 -0.28 7.94 0.38
N TYR A 94 -0.81 7.19 1.35
CA TYR A 94 -0.06 6.14 2.05
C TYR A 94 0.46 5.07 1.10
N LEU A 95 -0.41 4.51 0.24
CA LEU A 95 -0.04 3.49 -0.73
C LEU A 95 1.00 4.01 -1.74
N MET A 96 0.84 5.25 -2.21
CA MET A 96 1.82 5.88 -3.11
C MET A 96 3.18 6.04 -2.44
N ALA A 97 3.22 6.50 -1.18
CA ALA A 97 4.44 6.67 -0.42
C ALA A 97 5.16 5.32 -0.22
N LEU A 98 4.39 4.29 0.13
CA LEU A 98 4.88 2.92 0.30
C LEU A 98 5.43 2.32 -1.01
N ASP A 99 4.76 2.52 -2.16
CA ASP A 99 5.27 2.08 -3.48
C ASP A 99 6.59 2.78 -3.84
N GLN A 100 6.70 4.09 -3.61
CA GLN A 100 7.94 4.84 -3.85
C GLN A 100 9.08 4.37 -2.94
N GLU A 101 8.78 4.13 -1.66
CA GLU A 101 9.76 3.62 -0.69
C GLU A 101 10.27 2.23 -1.07
N ALA A 102 9.36 1.32 -1.44
CA ALA A 102 9.71 -0.03 -1.88
C ALA A 102 10.56 -0.04 -3.16
N ARG A 103 10.43 0.98 -4.01
CA ARG A 103 11.24 1.19 -5.22
C ARG A 103 12.56 1.91 -4.97
N GLY A 104 12.83 2.34 -3.75
CA GLY A 104 14.03 3.11 -3.42
C GLY A 104 14.00 4.57 -3.91
N HIS A 105 12.84 5.08 -4.32
CA HIS A 105 12.67 6.47 -4.75
C HIS A 105 12.54 7.39 -3.53
N ARG A 106 13.65 7.59 -2.81
CA ARG A 106 13.67 8.24 -1.49
C ARG A 106 13.03 9.62 -1.46
N ALA A 107 13.36 10.49 -2.41
CA ALA A 107 12.83 11.86 -2.45
C ALA A 107 11.30 11.88 -2.66
N GLY A 108 10.79 11.04 -3.57
CA GLY A 108 9.35 10.93 -3.81
C GLY A 108 8.60 10.32 -2.61
N ALA A 109 9.17 9.29 -1.99
CA ALA A 109 8.63 8.69 -0.77
C ALA A 109 8.58 9.72 0.38
N TYR A 110 9.67 10.47 0.58
CA TYR A 110 9.76 11.50 1.61
C TYR A 110 8.68 12.57 1.46
N ALA A 111 8.52 13.13 0.25
CA ALA A 111 7.49 14.14 -0.03
C ALA A 111 6.07 13.62 0.24
N LEU A 112 5.77 12.37 -0.14
CA LEU A 112 4.46 11.77 0.10
C LEU A 112 4.21 11.48 1.58
N TRP A 113 5.22 11.03 2.32
CA TRP A 113 5.11 10.85 3.78
C TRP A 113 4.90 12.16 4.53
N GLN A 114 5.51 13.26 4.07
CA GLN A 114 5.22 14.59 4.60
C GLN A 114 3.77 15.00 4.34
N ALA A 115 3.32 14.90 3.08
CA ALA A 115 1.94 15.20 2.71
C ALA A 115 0.93 14.34 3.49
N TYR A 116 1.28 13.08 3.78
CA TYR A 116 0.47 12.19 4.60
C TYR A 116 0.27 12.74 6.02
N LEU A 117 1.32 13.26 6.67
CA LEU A 117 1.26 13.81 8.03
C LEU A 117 0.47 15.12 8.16
N GLU A 118 0.25 15.81 7.04
CA GLU A 118 -0.54 17.04 6.94
C GLU A 118 -2.05 16.76 6.87
N LEU A 119 -2.45 15.51 6.61
CA LEU A 119 -3.87 15.14 6.58
C LEU A 119 -4.51 15.18 7.97
N GLU A 120 -5.77 15.56 8.01
CA GLU A 120 -6.60 15.45 9.21
C GLU A 120 -6.90 13.99 9.56
N GLY A 121 -7.07 13.69 10.86
CA GLY A 121 -7.43 12.35 11.32
C GLY A 121 -6.31 11.31 11.25
N VAL A 122 -5.05 11.73 11.19
CA VAL A 122 -3.90 10.84 11.38
C VAL A 122 -3.60 10.69 12.87
N GLU A 123 -3.87 9.51 13.40
CA GLU A 123 -3.73 9.20 14.82
C GLU A 123 -2.26 9.20 15.29
N ALA A 124 -2.04 9.49 16.57
CA ALA A 124 -0.70 9.63 17.14
C ALA A 124 0.25 8.43 16.88
N PRO A 125 -0.18 7.17 17.02
CA PRO A 125 0.68 6.01 16.72
C PRO A 125 1.12 5.96 15.26
N GLU A 126 0.22 6.32 14.34
CA GLU A 126 0.51 6.36 12.91
C GLU A 126 1.46 7.51 12.56
N ARG A 127 1.28 8.68 13.18
CA ARG A 127 2.21 9.81 12.99
C ARG A 127 3.63 9.44 13.41
N GLU A 128 3.78 8.72 14.52
CA GLU A 128 5.08 8.27 15.01
C GLU A 128 5.74 7.29 14.05
N GLN A 129 4.99 6.31 13.52
CA GLN A 129 5.48 5.39 12.50
C GLN A 129 5.99 6.15 11.26
N VAL A 130 5.22 7.11 10.77
CA VAL A 130 5.58 7.90 9.57
C VAL A 130 6.79 8.80 9.84
N ARG A 131 6.92 9.38 11.05
CA ARG A 131 8.10 10.18 11.43
C ARG A 131 9.38 9.35 11.38
N ARG A 132 9.37 8.12 11.89
CA ARG A 132 10.52 7.21 11.80
C ARG A 132 10.91 6.91 10.34
N ARG A 133 9.92 6.73 9.46
CA ARG A 133 10.17 6.58 8.01
C ARG A 133 10.83 7.83 7.43
N LEU A 134 10.37 9.03 7.80
CA LEU A 134 10.97 10.28 7.34
C LEU A 134 12.42 10.42 7.81
N GLU A 135 12.76 9.97 9.02
CA GLU A 135 14.14 9.94 9.52
C GLU A 135 15.01 8.99 8.68
N GLU A 136 14.51 7.79 8.37
CA GLU A 136 15.19 6.81 7.52
C GLU A 136 15.34 7.29 6.07
N LEU A 137 14.40 8.10 5.59
CA LEU A 137 14.34 8.62 4.22
C LEU A 137 15.00 9.98 4.06
N ARG A 138 15.41 10.63 5.16
CA ARG A 138 15.95 11.98 5.15
C ARG A 138 17.00 12.09 4.04
N PRO A 139 16.81 13.02 3.08
CA PRO A 139 17.82 13.23 2.06
C PRO A 139 19.11 13.62 2.78
N GLY A 140 20.22 12.95 2.43
CA GLY A 140 21.54 13.40 2.86
C GLY A 140 21.75 14.85 2.42
N PRO A 141 22.67 15.61 3.06
CA PRO A 141 22.98 16.94 2.59
C PRO A 141 23.26 16.86 1.10
N THR A 142 22.39 17.47 0.30
CA THR A 142 22.68 17.68 -1.11
C THR A 142 23.93 18.53 -1.07
N PHE A 143 25.08 17.96 -1.42
CA PHE A 143 26.19 18.79 -1.87
C PHE A 143 25.65 19.49 -3.11
N ALA A 144 25.06 20.66 -2.92
CA ALA A 144 24.91 21.66 -3.96
C ALA A 144 26.34 22.08 -4.32
N GLY A 145 26.98 21.24 -5.11
CA GLY A 145 28.31 21.45 -5.66
C GLY A 145 28.15 21.71 -7.14
N GLU A 146 28.60 22.92 -7.50
CA GLU A 146 28.89 23.45 -8.85
C GLU A 146 27.74 24.11 -9.62
#